data_AF-A0A7J5EYW7-F1
#
_entry.id   AF-A0A7J5EYW7-F1
#
_cell.length_a   1.000
_cell.length_b   1.000
_cell.length_c   1.000
_cell.angle_alpha   90.00
_cell.angle_beta   90.00
_cell.angle_gamma   90.00
#
_symmetry.space_group_name_H-M   'P 1'
#
loop_
_entity.id
_entity.type
_entity.pdbx_description
1 polymer ?
#
loop_
_entity_poly.entity_id
_entity_poly.type
_entity_poly.pdbx_seq_one_letter_code
_entity_poly.pdbx_strand_id
1 'polypeptide(L)' 'MATSYEKKFAEFLRMCDEAKSGNLDVVMIHHPQVLGDNYVEMVESLNRLADAGLSLTIIPRAERDK' A
#
# COMPACT_ATOMS: atom_id res chain seq x y z
N MET A 1 14.10 10.73 11.15
CA MET A 1 14.90 10.01 10.12
C MET A 1 14.00 8.95 9.54
N ALA A 2 13.86 8.86 8.21
CA ALA A 2 13.03 7.83 7.60
C ALA A 2 13.62 6.44 7.89
N THR A 3 12.79 5.51 8.35
CA THR A 3 13.17 4.11 8.62
C THR A 3 13.57 3.38 7.33
N SER A 4 14.20 2.21 7.45
CA SER A 4 14.53 1.37 6.28
C SER A 4 13.26 0.97 5.50
N TYR A 5 12.16 0.75 6.21
CA TYR A 5 10.85 0.46 5.64
C TYR A 5 10.31 1.65 4.82
N GLU A 6 10.33 2.86 5.39
CA GLU A 6 9.81 4.07 4.71
C GLU A 6 10.55 4.39 3.43
N LYS A 7 11.84 4.06 3.33
CA LYS A 7 12.61 4.22 2.09
C LYS A 7 12.25 3.16 1.06
N LYS A 8 12.02 1.92 1.50
CA LYS A 8 11.76 0.78 0.61
C LYS A 8 10.36 0.83 0.00
N PHE A 9 9.38 1.25 0.80
CA PHE A 9 7.98 1.32 0.40
C PHE A 9 7.52 2.76 0.16
N ALA A 10 8.46 3.68 -0.06
CA ALA A 10 8.19 5.11 -0.27
C ALA A 10 7.12 5.37 -1.35
N GLU A 11 7.11 4.56 -2.42
CA GLU A 11 6.10 4.68 -3.48
C GLU A 11 4.69 4.31 -3.01
N PHE A 12 4.55 3.22 -2.24
CA PHE A 12 3.27 2.82 -1.66
C PHE A 12 2.76 3.88 -0.67
N LEU A 13 3.65 4.38 0.18
CA LEU A 13 3.33 5.44 1.14
C LEU A 13 2.89 6.72 0.45
N ARG A 14 3.63 7.16 -0.58
CA ARG A 14 3.26 8.32 -1.40
C ARG A 14 1.90 8.11 -2.07
N MET A 15 1.63 6.90 -2.55
CA MET A 15 0.34 6.57 -3.16
C MET A 15 -0.82 6.70 -2.16
N CYS A 16 -0.63 6.31 -0.89
CA CYS A 16 -1.62 6.54 0.16
C CYS A 16 -1.84 8.04 0.43
N ASP A 17 -0.78 8.84 0.47
CA ASP A 17 -0.86 10.29 0.68
C ASP A 17 -1.55 11.02 -0.50
N GLU A 18 -1.25 10.60 -1.73
CA GLU A 18 -1.88 11.12 -2.95
C GLU A 18 -3.36 10.71 -3.03
N ALA A 19 -3.70 9.48 -2.68
CA ALA A 19 -5.07 8.99 -2.64
C ALA A 19 -5.92 9.80 -1.65
N LYS A 20 -5.37 10.08 -0.47
CA LYS A 20 -6.00 10.95 0.53
C LYS A 20 -6.21 12.38 0.02
N SER A 21 -5.26 12.91 -0.73
CA SER A 21 -5.34 14.25 -1.32
C SER A 21 -6.29 14.33 -2.52
N GLY A 22 -6.51 13.21 -3.20
CA GLY A 22 -7.35 13.09 -4.40
C GLY A 22 -8.79 12.65 -4.16
N ASN A 23 -9.24 12.49 -2.91
CA ASN A 23 -10.52 11.85 -2.54
C ASN A 23 -10.70 10.45 -3.17
N LEU A 24 -9.62 9.67 -3.26
CA LEU A 24 -9.72 8.27 -3.67
C LEU A 24 -10.04 7.43 -2.45
N ASP A 25 -10.98 6.48 -2.60
CA ASP A 25 -11.40 5.60 -1.50
C ASP A 25 -10.72 4.22 -1.55
N VAL A 26 -10.08 3.87 -2.67
CA VAL A 26 -9.56 2.52 -2.94
C VAL A 26 -8.15 2.57 -3.50
N VAL A 27 -7.27 1.77 -2.91
CA VAL A 27 -5.94 1.43 -3.43
C VAL A 27 -5.98 0.03 -4.04
N MET A 28 -5.60 -0.09 -5.30
CA MET A 28 -5.48 -1.36 -6.01
C MET A 28 -4.00 -1.76 -6.13
N ILE A 29 -3.67 -2.98 -5.74
CA ILE A 29 -2.31 -3.54 -5.89
C ILE A 29 -2.35 -4.86 -6.68
N HIS A 30 -1.30 -5.10 -7.47
CA HIS A 30 -1.13 -6.36 -8.17
C HIS A 30 -0.67 -7.48 -7.24
N HIS A 31 0.23 -7.20 -6.28
CA HIS A 31 0.93 -8.21 -5.50
C HIS A 31 1.01 -7.81 -4.03
N PRO A 32 0.63 -8.68 -3.06
CA PRO A 32 0.74 -8.38 -1.63
C PRO A 32 2.14 -8.02 -1.15
N GLN A 33 3.18 -8.46 -1.87
CA GLN A 33 4.59 -8.17 -1.59
C GLN A 33 4.92 -6.66 -1.57
N VAL A 34 4.09 -5.83 -2.21
CA VAL A 34 4.26 -4.37 -2.16
C VAL A 34 3.92 -3.78 -0.78
N LEU A 35 3.29 -4.55 0.11
CA LEU A 35 2.96 -4.13 1.46
C LEU A 35 4.11 -4.38 2.45
N GLY A 36 5.07 -5.25 2.12
CA GLY A 36 6.13 -5.64 3.05
C GLY A 36 6.80 -6.95 2.66
N ASP A 37 8.06 -7.12 3.05
CA ASP A 37 8.77 -8.40 2.92
C ASP A 37 8.54 -9.32 4.12
N ASN A 38 8.11 -8.75 5.25
CA ASN A 38 7.82 -9.45 6.48
C ASN A 38 6.50 -8.97 7.10
N TYR A 39 6.05 -9.70 8.12
CA TYR A 39 4.79 -9.44 8.79
C TYR A 39 4.71 -8.03 9.40
N VAL A 40 5.80 -7.53 10.00
CA VAL A 40 5.83 -6.22 10.65
C VAL A 40 5.64 -5.11 9.63
N GLU A 41 6.36 -5.17 8.51
CA GLU A 41 6.24 -4.22 7.42
C GLU A 41 4.85 -4.25 6.78
N MET A 42 4.29 -5.45 6.59
CA MET A 42 2.93 -5.61 6.06
C MET A 42 1.88 -4.98 6.96
N VAL A 43 1.98 -5.17 8.29
CA VAL A 43 1.06 -4.56 9.26
C VAL A 43 1.21 -3.04 9.26
N GLU A 44 2.44 -2.51 9.20
CA GLU A 44 2.68 -1.07 9.11
C GLU A 44 2.05 -0.46 7.85
N SER A 45 2.18 -1.11 6.69
CA SER A 45 1.52 -0.67 5.45
C SER A 45 -0.01 -0.63 5.59
N LEU A 46 -0.60 -1.66 6.21
CA LEU A 46 -2.04 -1.74 6.41
C LEU A 46 -2.55 -0.68 7.38
N ASN A 47 -1.81 -0.40 8.46
CA ASN A 47 -2.15 0.67 9.40
C ASN A 47 -2.15 2.03 8.71
N ARG A 48 -1.13 2.33 7.89
CA ARG A 48 -1.07 3.60 7.16
C ARG A 48 -2.18 3.75 6.13
N LEU A 49 -2.56 2.65 5.47
CA LEU A 49 -3.70 2.62 4.56
C LEU A 49 -5.01 2.93 5.33
N ALA A 50 -5.18 2.37 6.52
CA ALA A 50 -6.33 2.65 7.38
C ALA A 50 -6.34 4.09 7.92
N ASP A 51 -5.19 4.64 8.32
CA ASP A 51 -5.04 6.03 8.77
C ASP A 51 -5.33 7.05 7.64
N ALA A 52 -5.15 6.61 6.39
CA ALA A 52 -5.53 7.37 5.20
C ALA A 52 -7.03 7.22 4.84
N GLY A 53 -7.77 6.33 5.49
CA GLY A 53 -9.19 6.07 5.21
C GLY A 53 -9.43 5.27 3.93
N LEU A 54 -8.42 4.55 3.44
CA LEU A 54 -8.45 3.87 2.15
C LEU A 54 -8.91 2.41 2.31
N SER A 55 -9.49 1.84 1.26
CA SER A 55 -9.75 0.40 1.12
C SER A 55 -8.66 -0.25 0.27
N LEU A 56 -8.22 -1.46 0.64
CA LEU A 56 -7.26 -2.23 -0.15
C LEU A 56 -7.97 -3.25 -1.04
N THR A 57 -7.68 -3.21 -2.34
CA THR A 57 -8.06 -4.25 -3.30
C THR A 57 -6.81 -4.91 -3.87
N ILE A 58 -6.75 -6.24 -3.79
CA ILE A 58 -5.65 -7.02 -4.39
C ILE A 58 -6.18 -7.71 -5.65
N ILE A 59 -5.58 -7.40 -6.79
CA ILE A 59 -6.03 -7.94 -8.08
C ILE A 59 -5.94 -9.47 -8.07
N PRO A 60 -6.99 -10.20 -8.49
CA PRO A 60 -6.98 -11.66 -8.57
C PRO A 60 -5.84 -12.15 -9.46
N ARG A 61 -5.22 -13.29 -9.12
CA ARG A 61 -4.08 -13.82 -9.90
C ARG A 61 -4.41 -14.01 -11.39
N ALA A 62 -5.64 -14.40 -11.71
CA ALA A 62 -6.10 -14.58 -13.09
C ALA A 62 -6.14 -13.31 -13.95
N GLU A 63 -6.06 -12.14 -13.32
CA GLU A 63 -6.13 -10.82 -13.96
C GLU A 63 -4.77 -10.10 -13.98
N ARG A 64 -3.72 -10.69 -13.38
CA ARG A 64 -2.39 -10.05 -13.30
C ARG A 64 -1.55 -10.17 -14.56
N ASP A 65 -1.79 -11.22 -15.36
CA ASP A 65 -0.98 -11.60 -16.52
C ASP A 65 -1.61 -11.20 -17.87
N LYS A 66 -2.64 -10.35 -17.84
CA LYS A 66 -3.27 -9.76 -19.04
C LYS A 66 -2.62 -8.41 -19.36
#